data_AF-A0A538S1P2-F1
#
_entry.id   AF-A0A538S1P2-F1
#
_cell.length_a   1.000
_cell.length_b   1.000
_cell.length_c   1.000
_cell.angle_alpha   90.00
_cell.angle_beta   90.00
_cell.angle_gamma   90.00
#
_symmetry.space_group_name_H-M   'P 1'
#
loop_
_entity.id
_entity.type
_entity.pdbx_description
1 polymer ?
#
loop_
_entity_poly.entity_id
_entity_poly.type
_entity_poly.pdbx_seq_one_letter_code
_entity_poly.pdbx_strand_id
1 'polypeptide(L)'
;MTQLVADRTPLEILAHVAERIEICDTSGTVLGHFTPVNPERVQARYRNSAPRIDREELKRRKAQGRPGHTTRELFERLKSITPDRKMQDYLQEKIDKLAE
;
A
#
# COMPACT_ATOMS: atom_id res chain seq x y z
N MET A 1 27.18 -0.87 26.95
CA MET A 1 26.27 -0.97 25.79
C MET A 1 25.94 -2.43 25.62
N THR A 2 24.67 -2.81 25.72
CA THR A 2 24.24 -4.20 25.55
C THR A 2 23.99 -4.46 24.07
N GLN A 3 24.59 -5.52 23.52
CA GLN A 3 24.40 -5.92 22.12
C GLN A 3 23.69 -7.27 22.06
N LEU A 4 22.67 -7.36 21.21
CA LEU A 4 22.03 -8.62 20.83
C LEU A 4 22.56 -9.00 19.44
N VAL A 5 23.32 -10.09 19.37
CA VAL A 5 23.84 -10.61 18.10
C VAL A 5 22.86 -11.64 17.56
N ALA A 6 22.35 -11.41 16.35
CA ALA A 6 21.48 -12.37 15.68
C ALA A 6 22.29 -13.63 15.32
N ASP A 7 21.87 -14.77 15.84
CA ASP A 7 22.32 -16.07 15.35
C ASP A 7 21.62 -16.44 14.04
N ARG A 8 21.70 -17.70 13.61
CA ARG A 8 21.16 -18.17 12.35
C ARG A 8 19.67 -17.85 12.15
N THR A 9 18.81 -18.11 13.14
CA THR A 9 17.36 -18.03 12.94
C THR A 9 16.88 -16.58 12.83
N PRO A 10 17.23 -15.67 13.77
CA PRO A 10 16.91 -14.26 13.63
C PRO A 10 17.59 -13.64 12.41
N LEU A 11 18.79 -14.09 12.01
CA LEU A 11 19.43 -13.59 10.79
C LEU A 11 18.62 -13.90 9.53
N GLU A 12 18.18 -15.15 9.37
CA GLU A 12 17.36 -15.56 8.22
C GLU A 12 16.04 -14.78 8.16
N ILE A 13 15.37 -14.57 9.31
CA ILE A 13 14.12 -13.80 9.36
C ILE A 13 14.36 -12.32 9.05
N LEU A 14 15.31 -11.68 9.75
CA LEU A 14 15.53 -10.24 9.67
C LEU A 14 16.18 -9.78 8.35
N ALA A 15 16.90 -10.67 7.65
CA ALA A 15 17.50 -10.37 6.34
C ALA A 15 16.46 -10.07 5.23
N HIS A 16 15.24 -10.56 5.38
CA HIS A 16 14.16 -10.38 4.40
C HIS A 16 13.18 -9.26 4.76
N VAL A 17 13.30 -8.69 5.95
CA VAL A 17 12.44 -7.61 6.41
C VAL A 17 12.80 -6.33 5.67
N ALA A 18 11.82 -5.76 4.96
CA ALA A 18 11.99 -4.54 4.16
C ALA A 18 11.47 -3.27 4.85
N GLU A 19 10.72 -3.42 5.93
CA GLU A 19 10.03 -2.34 6.65
C GLU A 19 10.19 -2.53 8.16
N ARG A 20 9.81 -1.54 8.96
CA ARG A 20 9.88 -1.65 10.43
C ARG A 20 8.94 -2.76 10.90
N ILE A 21 9.43 -3.66 11.76
CA ILE A 21 8.63 -4.71 12.38
C ILE A 21 8.71 -4.65 13.90
N GLU A 22 7.71 -5.23 14.55
CA GLU A 22 7.69 -5.50 15.98
C GLU A 22 8.30 -6.87 16.27
N ILE A 23 9.11 -6.95 17.32
CA ILE A 23 9.60 -8.21 17.88
C ILE A 23 8.74 -8.47 19.11
N CYS A 24 7.96 -9.55 19.09
CA CYS A 24 7.08 -9.93 20.19
C CYS A 24 7.55 -11.23 20.85
N ASP A 25 7.14 -11.45 22.10
CA ASP A 25 7.24 -12.76 22.75
C ASP A 25 6.12 -13.71 22.27
N THR A 26 6.09 -14.93 22.81
CA THR A 26 5.10 -15.95 22.45
C THR A 26 3.67 -15.62 22.87
N SER A 27 3.48 -14.64 23.76
CA SER A 27 2.17 -14.12 24.16
C SER A 27 1.68 -12.96 23.27
N GLY A 28 2.55 -12.46 22.38
CA GLY A 28 2.30 -11.27 21.56
C GLY A 28 2.70 -9.96 22.23
N THR A 29 3.36 -9.99 23.39
CA THR A 29 3.85 -8.78 24.06
C THR A 29 5.07 -8.23 23.32
N VAL A 30 5.05 -6.93 22.98
CA VAL A 30 6.14 -6.29 22.23
C VAL A 30 7.40 -6.15 23.10
N LEU A 31 8.48 -6.78 22.65
CA LEU A 31 9.81 -6.72 23.25
C LEU A 31 10.65 -5.58 22.66
N GLY A 32 10.39 -5.19 21.41
CA GLY A 32 11.12 -4.12 20.74
C GLY A 32 10.75 -3.99 19.26
N HIS A 33 11.52 -3.17 18.55
CA HIS A 33 11.34 -2.95 17.11
C HIS A 33 12.64 -3.22 16.36
N PHE A 34 12.53 -3.81 15.19
CA PHE A 34 13.61 -3.89 14.23
C PHE A 34 13.32 -2.99 13.03
N THR A 35 14.25 -2.07 12.76
CA THR A 35 14.24 -1.25 11.55
C THR A 35 15.47 -1.63 10.72
N PRO A 36 15.29 -2.18 9.50
CA PRO A 36 16.41 -2.52 8.64
C PRO A 36 17.30 -1.29 8.38
N VAL A 37 18.61 -1.45 8.58
CA VAL A 37 19.57 -0.35 8.41
C VAL A 37 19.82 -0.05 6.93
N ASN A 38 19.44 -0.95 6.00
CA ASN A 38 19.72 -0.77 4.57
C ASN A 38 18.74 0.24 3.92
N PRO A 39 19.12 1.51 3.79
CA PRO A 39 18.26 2.54 3.28
C PRO A 39 18.13 2.39 1.77
N GLU A 40 19.07 1.74 1.07
CA GLU A 40 19.08 1.64 -0.39
C GLU A 40 17.95 0.76 -0.91
N ARG A 41 17.54 -0.31 -0.20
CA ARG A 41 16.38 -1.12 -0.60
C ARG A 41 15.07 -0.36 -0.45
N VAL A 42 14.91 0.39 0.64
CA VAL A 42 13.75 1.26 0.88
C VAL A 42 13.75 2.43 -0.10
N GLN A 43 14.90 3.10 -0.25
CA GLN A 43 15.11 4.25 -1.10
C GLN A 43 15.10 3.89 -2.59
N ALA A 44 15.44 2.68 -3.00
CA ALA A 44 15.23 2.21 -4.38
C ALA A 44 13.75 2.01 -4.69
N ARG A 45 12.95 1.46 -3.76
CA ARG A 45 11.48 1.39 -3.92
C ARG A 45 10.88 2.79 -4.03
N TYR A 46 11.32 3.73 -3.20
CA TYR A 46 10.88 5.14 -3.29
C TYR A 46 11.43 5.88 -4.51
N ARG A 47 12.70 5.70 -4.91
CA ARG A 47 13.30 6.34 -6.11
C ARG A 47 12.65 5.85 -7.39
N ASN A 48 12.24 4.59 -7.47
CA ASN A 48 11.56 4.04 -8.65
C ASN A 48 10.09 4.50 -8.76
N SER A 49 9.48 4.97 -7.67
CA SER A 49 8.07 5.39 -7.62
C SER A 49 7.89 6.91 -7.52
N ALA A 50 8.83 7.63 -6.90
CA ALA A 50 8.82 9.09 -6.75
C ALA A 50 8.66 9.88 -8.07
N PRO A 51 9.34 9.54 -9.18
CA PRO A 51 9.18 10.28 -10.43
C PRO A 51 7.80 10.09 -11.09
N ARG A 52 6.97 9.13 -10.62
CA ARG A 52 5.60 8.93 -11.13
C ARG A 52 4.55 9.76 -10.40
N ILE A 53 4.92 10.42 -9.30
CA ILE A 53 3.97 11.18 -8.47
C ILE A 53 4.09 12.67 -8.81
N ASP A 54 3.10 13.20 -9.53
CA ASP A 54 2.96 14.64 -9.74
C ASP A 54 2.48 15.32 -8.45
N ARG A 55 3.42 15.97 -7.76
CA ARG A 55 3.16 16.67 -6.49
C ARG A 55 2.27 17.90 -6.66
N GLU A 56 2.34 18.56 -7.82
CA GLU A 56 1.55 19.76 -8.06
C GLU A 56 0.09 19.39 -8.35
N GLU A 57 -0.15 18.28 -9.05
CA GLU A 57 -1.51 17.75 -9.22
C GLU A 57 -2.14 17.35 -7.88
N LEU A 58 -1.37 16.72 -6.97
CA LEU A 58 -1.87 16.38 -5.63
C LEU A 58 -2.25 17.64 -4.82
N LYS A 59 -1.41 18.67 -4.83
CA LYS A 59 -1.71 19.96 -4.17
C LYS A 59 -2.96 20.60 -4.76
N ARG A 60 -3.07 20.62 -6.09
CA ARG A 60 -4.23 21.18 -6.81
C ARG A 60 -5.52 20.47 -6.42
N ARG A 61 -5.53 19.13 -6.43
CA ARG A 61 -6.72 18.34 -6.04
C ARG A 61 -7.12 18.56 -4.58
N LYS A 62 -6.14 18.63 -3.66
CA LYS A 62 -6.40 18.92 -2.25
C LYS A 62 -7.00 20.31 -2.04
N ALA A 63 -6.47 21.33 -2.74
CA ALA A 63 -6.97 22.70 -2.65
C ALA A 63 -8.37 22.87 -3.25
N GLN A 64 -8.74 22.07 -4.26
CA GLN A 64 -10.07 22.12 -4.87
C GLN A 64 -11.19 21.62 -3.95
N GLY A 65 -10.87 20.89 -2.87
CA GLY A 65 -11.85 20.42 -1.89
C GLY A 65 -12.98 19.57 -2.49
N ARG A 66 -12.76 18.96 -3.66
CA ARG A 66 -13.79 18.18 -4.33
C ARG A 66 -14.11 16.94 -3.50
N PRO A 67 -15.39 16.58 -3.35
CA PRO A 67 -15.74 15.32 -2.72
C PRO A 67 -15.12 14.16 -3.51
N GLY A 68 -14.66 13.14 -2.79
CA GLY A 68 -14.28 11.88 -3.41
C GLY A 68 -15.50 11.16 -3.98
N HIS A 69 -15.24 10.17 -4.83
CA HIS A 69 -16.26 9.23 -5.29
C HIS A 69 -16.00 7.87 -4.66
N THR A 70 -17.08 7.15 -4.35
CA THR A 70 -17.00 5.75 -3.94
C THR A 70 -16.58 4.88 -5.13
N THR A 71 -16.01 3.70 -4.85
CA THR A 71 -15.68 2.72 -5.90
C THR A 71 -16.91 2.34 -6.72
N ARG A 72 -18.10 2.30 -6.10
CA ARG A 72 -19.38 2.06 -6.77
C ARG A 72 -19.72 3.16 -7.78
N GLU A 73 -19.68 4.42 -7.36
CA GLU A 73 -19.93 5.58 -8.24
C GLU A 73 -18.94 5.61 -9.42
N LEU A 74 -17.68 5.24 -9.18
CA LEU A 74 -16.68 5.11 -10.23
C LEU A 74 -17.08 4.04 -11.26
N PHE A 75 -17.51 2.85 -10.83
CA PHE A 75 -17.93 1.79 -11.73
C PHE A 75 -19.22 2.14 -12.49
N GLU A 76 -20.19 2.77 -11.83
CA GLU A 76 -21.40 3.28 -12.48
C GLU A 76 -21.04 4.29 -13.58
N ARG A 77 -20.12 5.21 -13.29
CA ARG A 77 -19.63 6.18 -14.27
C ARG A 77 -18.91 5.50 -15.45
N LEU A 78 -18.01 4.56 -15.18
CA LEU A 78 -17.30 3.82 -16.22
C LEU A 78 -18.26 3.03 -17.10
N LYS A 79 -19.27 2.38 -16.51
CA LYS A 79 -20.29 1.64 -17.24
C LYS A 79 -21.06 2.56 -18.19
N SER A 80 -21.41 3.77 -17.74
CA SER A 80 -22.17 4.76 -18.54
C SER A 80 -21.43 5.26 -19.80
N ILE A 81 -20.10 5.24 -19.80
CA ILE A 81 -19.28 5.73 -20.92
C ILE A 81 -18.66 4.60 -21.76
N THR A 82 -18.82 3.35 -21.34
CA THR A 82 -18.26 2.19 -22.03
C THR A 82 -19.24 1.69 -23.08
N PRO A 83 -18.88 1.65 -24.38
CA PRO A 83 -19.77 1.17 -25.44
C PRO A 83 -19.79 -0.36 -25.58
N ASP A 84 -18.72 -1.03 -25.12
CA ASP A 84 -18.59 -2.49 -25.25
C ASP A 84 -19.48 -3.23 -24.24
N ARG A 85 -20.34 -4.11 -24.75
CA ARG A 85 -21.32 -4.83 -23.94
C ARG A 85 -20.69 -5.79 -22.93
N LYS A 86 -19.61 -6.49 -23.32
CA LYS A 86 -18.91 -7.42 -22.40
C LYS A 86 -18.32 -6.68 -21.20
N MET A 87 -17.74 -5.51 -21.45
CA MET A 87 -17.20 -4.65 -20.41
C MET A 87 -18.32 -4.03 -19.54
N GLN A 88 -19.46 -3.68 -20.13
CA GLN A 88 -20.64 -3.25 -19.35
C GLN A 88 -21.13 -4.34 -18.39
N ASP A 89 -21.19 -5.59 -18.85
CA ASP A 89 -21.60 -6.73 -18.03
C ASP A 89 -20.60 -6.99 -16.89
N TYR A 90 -19.29 -6.93 -17.20
CA TYR A 90 -18.23 -7.00 -16.18
C TYR A 90 -18.35 -5.90 -15.11
N LEU A 91 -18.58 -4.65 -15.54
CA LEU A 91 -18.73 -3.52 -14.61
C LEU A 91 -20.01 -3.67 -13.77
N GLN A 92 -21.09 -4.22 -14.32
CA GLN A 92 -22.30 -4.50 -13.56
C GLN A 92 -22.05 -5.55 -12.47
N GLU A 93 -21.35 -6.65 -12.79
CA GLU A 93 -20.98 -7.66 -11.81
C GLU A 93 -20.17 -7.07 -10.64
N LYS A 94 -19.27 -6.13 -10.92
CA LYS A 94 -18.50 -5.43 -9.87
C LYS A 94 -19.37 -4.50 -9.02
N ILE A 95 -20.36 -3.84 -9.62
CA ILE A 95 -21.31 -2.99 -8.88
C ILE A 95 -22.15 -3.85 -7.95
N ASP A 96 -22.66 -4.99 -8.42
CA ASP A 96 -23.51 -5.88 -7.64
C ASP A 96 -22.76 -6.44 -6.42
N LYS A 97 -21.50 -6.86 -6.61
CA LYS A 97 -20.62 -7.33 -5.52
C LYS A 97 -20.28 -6.28 -4.46
N LEU A 98 -20.46 -4.99 -4.76
CA LEU A 98 -20.25 -3.89 -3.82
C LEU A 98 -21.56 -3.48 -3.11
N ALA A 99 -22.69 -4.09 -3.47
CA ALA A 99 -24.00 -3.86 -2.85
C ALA A 99 -24.32 -4.88 -1.74
N GLU A 100 -23.57 -5.98 -1.67
CA GLU A 100 -23.60 -7.00 -0.60
C GLU A 100 -22.73 -6.58 0.59
#